data_AF-A0A1B8XSC7-F1
#
_entry.id   AF-A0A1B8XSC7-F1
#
_cell.length_a   1.000
_cell.length_b   1.000
_cell.length_c   1.000
_cell.angle_alpha   90.00
_cell.angle_beta   90.00
_cell.angle_gamma   90.00
#
_symmetry.space_group_name_H-M   'P 1'
#
loop_
_entity.id
_entity.type
_entity.pdbx_description
1 polymer ?
#
loop_
_entity_poly.entity_id
_entity_poly.type
_entity_poly.pdbx_seq_one_letter_code
_entity_poly.pdbx_strand_id
1 'polypeptide(L)'
;MCFAPKPFHEAAYLADDRQDLLSAINEFLDCSVVLPPSEVMGEELLRSVALFQREMLRRRQGQEKKALEEPSDAQDKALLKKTAPDSGGDDDPLRRTGKPFGGLIRDIQRRYPKYVSDFRDALDAQCMAAVIFIYFAALSPAITFGGLLGEKTGGLIGVSELIISTCLQGVIFCLLGAQPLLIVGFSGPLLVFEEAFYTFCSANGMEYLVGRVWIGFWLIAIVVSMVACEGSFLVRFVSRFTQEIFSILISLIFIYETFFKLFKVFQEHPLTNCRFQNSTDDEALNVTETPLQNGTESTGPIRVTGQPNTALLSLVLMAGTFFIAFFLRKLKNSNFFPGR
;
A
#
# COMPACT_ATOMS: atom_id res chain seq x y z
N MET A 1 5.02 14.00 -32.54
CA MET A 1 5.67 13.60 -33.80
C MET A 1 4.72 12.64 -34.50
N CYS A 2 4.00 13.08 -35.53
CA CYS A 2 3.02 12.22 -36.22
C CYS A 2 3.77 11.36 -37.24
N PHE A 3 3.80 10.04 -37.05
CA PHE A 3 4.27 9.12 -38.08
C PHE A 3 3.19 9.06 -39.16
N ALA A 4 3.45 9.62 -40.33
CA ALA A 4 2.57 9.47 -41.47
C ALA A 4 2.63 8.02 -41.96
N PRO A 5 1.54 7.24 -41.91
CA PRO A 5 1.52 5.96 -42.57
C PRO A 5 1.47 6.24 -44.09
N LYS A 6 2.23 5.47 -44.86
CA LYS A 6 2.25 5.48 -46.33
C LYS A 6 0.86 5.52 -47.05
N PRO A 7 -0.25 5.00 -46.49
CA PRO A 7 -1.57 5.00 -47.16
C PRO A 7 -2.16 6.39 -47.43
N PHE A 8 -1.92 7.38 -46.56
CA PHE A 8 -2.55 8.71 -46.76
C PHE A 8 -2.01 9.42 -47.99
N HIS A 9 -0.71 9.28 -48.26
CA HIS A 9 -0.09 9.89 -49.43
C HIS A 9 -0.66 9.32 -50.73
N GLU A 10 -0.84 8.01 -50.80
CA GLU A 10 -1.40 7.33 -51.96
C GLU A 10 -2.89 7.64 -52.14
N ALA A 11 -3.67 7.63 -51.05
CA ALA A 11 -5.09 7.99 -51.06
C ALA A 11 -5.33 9.46 -51.45
N ALA A 12 -4.47 10.38 -51.00
CA ALA A 12 -4.55 11.79 -51.37
C ALA A 12 -4.16 12.05 -52.83
N TYR A 13 -3.24 11.26 -53.39
CA TYR A 13 -2.84 11.36 -54.80
C TYR A 13 -3.88 10.78 -55.77
N LEU A 14 -4.66 9.79 -55.32
CA LEU A 14 -5.71 9.12 -56.10
C LEU A 14 -7.10 9.76 -55.93
N ALA A 15 -7.24 10.79 -55.09
CA ALA A 15 -8.51 11.46 -54.85
C ALA A 15 -8.85 12.42 -56.01
N ASP A 16 -9.89 12.09 -56.77
CA ASP A 16 -10.39 12.93 -57.87
C ASP A 16 -11.35 14.03 -57.37
N ASP A 17 -12.05 13.79 -56.25
CA ASP A 17 -13.03 14.72 -55.66
C ASP A 17 -12.66 15.23 -54.26
N ARG A 18 -13.17 16.42 -53.91
CA ARG A 18 -12.97 17.03 -52.59
C ARG A 18 -13.46 16.13 -51.45
N GLN A 19 -14.52 15.36 -51.69
CA GLN A 19 -15.11 14.46 -50.69
C GLN A 19 -14.20 13.26 -50.41
N ASP A 20 -13.50 12.76 -51.43
CA ASP A 20 -12.55 11.65 -51.29
C ASP A 20 -11.31 12.09 -50.51
N LEU A 21 -10.81 13.29 -50.78
CA LEU A 21 -9.70 13.85 -50.01
C LEU A 21 -10.09 14.08 -48.54
N LEU A 22 -11.30 14.57 -48.27
CA LEU A 22 -11.81 14.75 -46.91
C LEU A 22 -12.01 13.39 -46.20
N SER A 23 -12.43 12.37 -46.93
CA SER A 23 -12.53 11.00 -46.41
C SER A 23 -11.15 10.46 -46.02
N ALA A 24 -10.16 10.61 -46.90
CA ALA A 24 -8.77 10.21 -46.64
C ALA A 24 -8.15 10.96 -45.45
N ILE A 25 -8.47 12.25 -45.27
CA ILE A 25 -8.03 13.03 -44.10
C ILE A 25 -8.68 12.52 -42.82
N ASN A 26 -9.98 12.24 -42.83
CA ASN A 26 -10.67 11.69 -41.65
C ASN A 26 -10.11 10.31 -41.28
N GLU A 27 -9.87 9.45 -42.26
CA GLU A 27 -9.27 8.13 -42.04
C GLU A 27 -7.85 8.25 -41.47
N PHE A 28 -7.05 9.22 -41.95
CA PHE A 28 -5.73 9.51 -41.40
C PHE A 28 -5.80 10.02 -39.96
N LEU A 29 -6.71 10.96 -39.67
CA LEU A 29 -6.87 11.54 -38.34
C LEU A 29 -7.31 10.48 -37.33
N ASP A 30 -8.21 9.58 -37.72
CA ASP A 30 -8.66 8.44 -36.91
C ASP A 30 -7.53 7.45 -36.59
N CYS A 31 -6.50 7.38 -37.44
CA CYS A 31 -5.31 6.56 -37.23
C CYS A 31 -4.17 7.29 -36.49
N SER A 32 -4.31 8.60 -36.29
CA SER A 32 -3.30 9.43 -35.64
C SER A 32 -3.57 9.54 -34.14
N VAL A 33 -2.53 9.36 -33.32
CA VAL A 33 -2.61 9.55 -31.86
C VAL A 33 -1.83 10.81 -31.51
N VAL A 34 -2.53 11.80 -30.94
CA VAL A 34 -1.91 13.05 -30.49
C VAL A 34 -1.41 12.87 -29.07
N LEU A 35 -0.09 12.99 -28.88
CA LEU A 35 0.54 12.95 -27.57
C LEU A 35 0.72 14.39 -27.05
N PRO A 36 0.23 14.71 -25.83
CA PRO A 36 0.48 16.02 -25.23
C PRO A 36 1.97 16.21 -24.92
N PRO A 37 2.51 17.44 -25.02
CA PRO A 37 3.95 17.70 -24.94
C PRO A 37 4.60 17.48 -23.57
N SER A 38 3.85 17.14 -22.52
CA SER A 38 4.34 17.23 -21.14
C SER A 38 5.01 15.96 -20.57
N GLU A 39 5.00 14.80 -21.25
CA GLU A 39 5.52 13.55 -20.66
C GLU A 39 6.15 12.58 -21.67
N VAL A 40 6.98 13.06 -22.60
CA VAL A 40 7.79 12.13 -23.43
C VAL A 40 9.09 11.80 -22.70
N MET A 41 8.98 11.04 -21.61
CA MET A 41 10.13 10.41 -20.94
C MET A 41 10.08 8.90 -21.19
N GLY A 42 10.76 8.46 -22.24
CA GLY A 42 11.11 7.04 -22.45
C GLY A 42 10.81 6.50 -23.84
N GLU A 43 11.82 5.88 -24.47
CA GLU A 43 11.66 5.11 -25.71
C GLU A 43 10.67 3.92 -25.56
N GLU A 44 10.47 3.43 -24.33
CA GLU A 44 9.53 2.35 -24.01
C GLU A 44 8.06 2.77 -24.16
N LEU A 45 7.70 4.01 -23.78
CA LEU A 45 6.35 4.53 -23.96
C LEU A 45 6.05 4.75 -25.45
N LEU A 46 7.05 5.19 -26.23
CA LEU A 46 6.93 5.28 -27.69
C LEU A 46 6.74 3.91 -28.33
N ARG A 47 7.45 2.86 -27.86
CA ARG A 47 7.25 1.49 -28.33
C ARG A 47 5.86 0.96 -27.96
N SER A 48 5.37 1.21 -26.74
CA SER A 48 4.06 0.74 -26.31
C SER A 48 2.93 1.43 -27.09
N VAL A 49 3.04 2.74 -27.34
CA VAL A 49 2.09 3.49 -28.17
C VAL A 49 2.14 3.04 -29.63
N ALA A 50 3.33 2.78 -30.19
CA ALA A 50 3.46 2.27 -31.55
C ALA A 50 2.87 0.86 -31.70
N LEU A 51 3.07 -0.02 -30.71
CA LEU A 51 2.43 -1.35 -30.68
C LEU A 51 0.90 -1.22 -30.54
N PHE A 52 0.42 -0.31 -29.69
CA PHE A 52 -1.00 -0.05 -29.50
C PHE A 52 -1.67 0.48 -30.79
N GLN A 53 -1.03 1.41 -31.50
CA GLN A 53 -1.50 1.87 -32.81
C GLN A 53 -1.57 0.71 -33.82
N ARG A 54 -0.56 -0.16 -33.87
CA ARG A 54 -0.50 -1.29 -34.80
C ARG A 54 -1.57 -2.35 -34.51
N GLU A 55 -1.89 -2.56 -33.23
CA GLU A 55 -2.95 -3.47 -32.79
C GLU A 55 -4.34 -2.92 -33.09
N MET A 56 -4.58 -1.62 -32.87
CA MET A 56 -5.83 -0.95 -33.23
C MET A 56 -6.12 -1.04 -34.75
N LEU A 57 -5.12 -0.81 -35.58
CA LEU A 57 -5.21 -0.97 -37.04
C LEU A 57 -5.54 -2.42 -37.44
N ARG A 58 -4.90 -3.40 -36.80
CA ARG A 58 -5.11 -4.83 -37.09
C ARG A 58 -6.51 -5.31 -36.71
N ARG A 59 -7.04 -4.86 -35.57
CA ARG A 59 -8.40 -5.18 -35.12
C ARG A 59 -9.47 -4.65 -36.06
N ARG A 60 -9.26 -3.46 -36.62
CA ARG A 60 -10.22 -2.83 -37.56
C ARG A 60 -10.19 -3.47 -38.95
N GLN A 61 -9.01 -3.76 -39.50
CA GLN A 61 -8.91 -4.55 -40.74
C GLN A 61 -9.53 -5.96 -40.60
N GLY A 62 -9.47 -6.54 -39.41
CA GLY A 62 -10.16 -7.80 -39.09
C GLY A 62 -11.69 -7.66 -38.99
N GLN A 63 -12.21 -6.48 -38.60
CA GLN A 63 -13.64 -6.19 -38.58
C GLN A 63 -14.19 -5.93 -39.99
N GLU A 64 -13.46 -5.20 -40.84
CA GLU A 64 -13.88 -4.97 -42.24
C GLU A 64 -13.88 -6.27 -43.05
N LYS A 65 -12.87 -7.14 -42.87
CA LYS A 65 -12.86 -8.48 -43.49
C LYS A 65 -14.03 -9.35 -43.01
N LYS A 66 -14.35 -9.31 -41.72
CA LYS A 66 -15.52 -10.01 -41.16
C LYS A 66 -16.86 -9.44 -41.64
N ALA A 67 -16.93 -8.16 -41.97
CA ALA A 67 -18.13 -7.53 -42.51
C ALA A 67 -18.36 -7.87 -44.00
N LEU A 68 -17.29 -8.09 -44.76
CA LEU A 68 -17.37 -8.51 -46.17
C LEU A 68 -17.61 -10.02 -46.36
N GLU A 69 -17.30 -10.87 -45.37
CA GLU A 69 -17.42 -12.35 -45.49
C GLU A 69 -18.76 -12.93 -44.97
N GLU A 70 -19.71 -12.14 -44.44
CA GLU A 70 -21.01 -12.68 -44.02
C GLU A 70 -22.11 -12.55 -45.09
N PRO A 71 -22.47 -13.67 -45.75
CA PRO A 71 -23.86 -13.94 -46.08
C PRO A 71 -24.32 -15.27 -45.48
N SER A 72 -25.46 -15.21 -44.78
CA SER A 72 -26.33 -16.33 -44.36
C SER A 72 -25.67 -17.43 -43.52
N ASP A 73 -25.82 -17.38 -42.20
CA ASP A 73 -26.24 -18.52 -41.37
C ASP A 73 -26.37 -18.09 -39.89
N ALA A 74 -27.51 -17.47 -39.59
CA ALA A 74 -27.83 -16.97 -38.25
C ALA A 74 -28.22 -18.07 -37.25
N GLN A 75 -28.37 -19.32 -37.68
CA GLN A 75 -28.89 -20.41 -36.84
C GLN A 75 -27.80 -21.23 -36.14
N ASP A 76 -26.61 -21.39 -36.72
CA ASP A 76 -25.52 -22.19 -36.12
C ASP A 76 -24.70 -21.44 -35.07
N LYS A 77 -24.70 -20.10 -35.08
CA LYS A 77 -24.04 -19.28 -34.05
C LYS A 77 -24.72 -19.33 -32.67
N ALA A 78 -25.99 -19.75 -32.60
CA ALA A 78 -26.70 -19.85 -31.33
C ALA A 78 -26.29 -21.08 -30.51
N LEU A 79 -25.92 -22.18 -31.17
CA LEU A 79 -25.53 -23.42 -30.50
C LEU A 79 -24.05 -23.41 -30.07
N LEU A 80 -23.18 -22.78 -30.86
CA LEU A 80 -21.73 -22.75 -30.59
C LEU A 80 -21.31 -21.72 -29.51
N LYS A 81 -22.19 -20.79 -29.13
CA LYS A 81 -21.91 -19.77 -28.09
C LYS A 81 -21.93 -20.34 -26.67
N LYS A 82 -22.30 -21.61 -26.48
CA LYS A 82 -22.40 -22.26 -25.16
C LYS A 82 -21.12 -22.96 -24.70
N THR A 83 -20.07 -23.02 -25.53
CA THR A 83 -18.89 -23.87 -25.23
C THR A 83 -17.52 -23.24 -25.52
N ALA A 84 -17.43 -21.95 -25.82
CA ALA A 84 -16.15 -21.24 -25.90
C ALA A 84 -15.89 -20.47 -24.59
N PRO A 85 -14.66 -20.50 -24.05
CA PRO A 85 -14.31 -19.64 -22.93
C PRO A 85 -14.42 -18.19 -23.42
N ASP A 86 -15.11 -17.37 -22.63
CA ASP A 86 -15.35 -15.96 -22.89
C ASP A 86 -14.03 -15.17 -22.76
N SER A 87 -13.16 -15.29 -23.77
CA SER A 87 -11.91 -14.56 -23.87
C SER A 87 -12.10 -13.40 -24.85
N GLY A 88 -12.62 -12.27 -24.36
CA GLY A 88 -12.73 -11.07 -25.19
C GLY A 88 -13.57 -9.91 -24.64
N GLY A 89 -14.27 -10.07 -23.52
CA GLY A 89 -14.89 -8.95 -22.80
C GLY A 89 -13.89 -8.28 -21.86
N ASP A 90 -13.95 -6.95 -21.76
CA ASP A 90 -13.25 -6.18 -20.73
C ASP A 90 -13.77 -6.64 -19.35
N ASP A 91 -13.12 -7.66 -18.78
CA ASP A 91 -13.55 -8.34 -17.59
C ASP A 91 -13.26 -7.48 -16.36
N ASP A 92 -14.10 -6.47 -16.17
CA ASP A 92 -14.08 -5.56 -15.04
C ASP A 92 -14.05 -6.37 -13.73
N PRO A 93 -12.93 -6.36 -12.99
CA PRO A 93 -12.66 -7.22 -11.84
C PRO A 93 -13.72 -7.11 -10.74
N LEU A 94 -14.39 -5.97 -10.67
CA LEU A 94 -15.29 -5.66 -9.55
C LEU A 94 -16.75 -6.00 -9.89
N ARG A 95 -17.04 -6.60 -11.06
CA ARG A 95 -18.42 -6.82 -11.53
C ARG A 95 -19.06 -7.93 -10.71
N ARG A 96 -20.32 -7.71 -10.30
CA ARG A 96 -21.07 -8.72 -9.57
C ARG A 96 -21.24 -9.98 -10.43
N THR A 97 -20.91 -11.13 -9.86
CA THR A 97 -20.98 -12.43 -10.53
C THR A 97 -22.33 -13.10 -10.24
N GLY A 98 -23.05 -12.65 -9.19
CA GLY A 98 -24.39 -13.12 -8.85
C GLY A 98 -24.42 -14.52 -8.25
N LYS A 99 -23.25 -15.07 -7.87
CA LYS A 99 -23.10 -16.36 -7.20
C LYS A 99 -22.45 -16.13 -5.83
N PRO A 100 -22.85 -16.84 -4.77
CA PRO A 100 -22.17 -16.71 -3.48
C PRO A 100 -20.68 -17.08 -3.67
N PHE A 101 -19.79 -16.24 -3.14
CA PHE A 101 -18.33 -16.35 -3.31
C PHE A 101 -17.81 -16.22 -4.76
N GLY A 102 -18.64 -15.78 -5.71
CA GLY A 102 -18.25 -15.65 -7.12
C GLY A 102 -17.04 -14.73 -7.33
N GLY A 103 -17.03 -13.58 -6.64
CA GLY A 103 -15.89 -12.65 -6.66
C GLY A 103 -14.58 -13.28 -6.16
N LEU A 104 -14.63 -14.00 -5.03
CA LEU A 104 -13.45 -14.64 -4.44
C LEU A 104 -12.85 -15.71 -5.38
N ILE A 105 -13.70 -16.56 -5.97
CA ILE A 105 -13.25 -17.62 -6.89
C ILE A 105 -12.55 -17.01 -8.11
N ARG A 106 -13.11 -15.91 -8.65
CA ARG A 106 -12.53 -15.19 -9.78
C ARG A 106 -11.17 -14.58 -9.45
N ASP A 107 -11.00 -14.04 -8.25
CA ASP A 107 -9.70 -13.51 -7.79
C ASP A 107 -8.66 -14.61 -7.65
N ILE A 108 -9.04 -15.78 -7.09
CA ILE A 108 -8.15 -16.94 -6.98
C ILE A 108 -7.71 -17.44 -8.36
N GLN A 109 -8.64 -17.59 -9.30
CA GLN A 109 -8.34 -18.05 -10.66
C GLN A 109 -7.38 -17.11 -11.41
N ARG A 110 -7.46 -15.80 -11.14
CA ARG A 110 -6.57 -14.80 -11.73
C ARG A 110 -5.19 -14.75 -11.08
N ARG A 111 -5.11 -14.97 -9.76
CA ARG A 111 -3.85 -14.85 -9.01
C ARG A 111 -3.00 -16.11 -9.08
N TYR A 112 -3.60 -17.29 -8.87
CA TYR A 112 -2.87 -18.54 -8.68
C TYR A 112 -1.87 -18.88 -9.81
N PRO A 113 -2.17 -18.64 -11.11
CA PRO A 113 -1.22 -18.91 -12.18
C PRO A 113 0.08 -18.09 -12.11
N LYS A 114 0.04 -16.90 -11.50
CA LYS A 114 1.19 -15.98 -11.38
C LYS A 114 2.04 -16.26 -10.13
N TYR A 115 1.54 -17.07 -9.20
CA TYR A 115 2.19 -17.28 -7.92
C TYR A 115 3.59 -17.92 -8.05
N VAL A 116 3.76 -18.83 -9.01
CA VAL A 116 5.05 -19.49 -9.26
C VAL A 116 6.07 -18.54 -9.89
N SER A 117 5.64 -17.58 -10.72
CA SER A 117 6.55 -16.56 -11.28
C SER A 117 7.02 -15.58 -10.22
N ASP A 118 6.16 -15.22 -9.25
CA ASP A 118 6.49 -14.27 -8.19
C ASP A 118 7.76 -14.66 -7.40
N PHE A 119 7.99 -15.96 -7.16
CA PHE A 119 9.20 -16.43 -6.48
C PHE A 119 10.48 -16.29 -7.33
N ARG A 120 10.37 -16.37 -8.65
CA ARG A 120 11.50 -16.16 -9.55
C ARG A 120 11.82 -14.69 -9.70
N ASP A 121 10.79 -13.85 -9.78
CA ASP A 121 10.92 -12.40 -9.91
C ASP A 121 11.50 -11.75 -8.63
N ALA A 122 11.29 -12.37 -7.47
CA ALA A 122 11.81 -11.90 -6.18
C ALA A 122 13.34 -12.03 -6.01
N LEU A 123 14.05 -12.70 -6.92
CA LEU A 123 15.50 -12.94 -6.82
C LEU A 123 16.38 -11.76 -7.28
N ASP A 124 15.79 -10.56 -7.43
CA ASP A 124 16.52 -9.35 -7.79
C ASP A 124 17.21 -8.66 -6.59
N ALA A 125 18.36 -8.04 -6.81
CA ALA A 125 19.11 -7.34 -5.75
C ALA A 125 18.34 -6.13 -5.19
N GLN A 126 17.49 -5.48 -5.98
CA GLN A 126 16.63 -4.39 -5.52
C GLN A 126 15.58 -4.89 -4.52
N CYS A 127 15.11 -6.13 -4.66
CA CYS A 127 14.18 -6.75 -3.72
C CYS A 127 14.81 -6.90 -2.33
N MET A 128 16.09 -7.27 -2.25
CA MET A 128 16.81 -7.38 -0.96
C MET A 128 16.85 -6.03 -0.22
N ALA A 129 17.15 -4.94 -0.93
CA ALA A 129 17.15 -3.60 -0.35
C ALA A 129 15.74 -3.18 0.12
N ALA A 130 14.71 -3.53 -0.65
CA ALA A 130 13.32 -3.27 -0.27
C ALA A 130 12.89 -4.05 0.98
N VAL A 131 13.31 -5.31 1.13
CA VAL A 131 13.02 -6.14 2.33
C VAL A 131 13.59 -5.47 3.59
N ILE A 132 14.85 -5.04 3.56
CA ILE A 132 15.49 -4.39 4.71
C ILE A 132 14.77 -3.08 5.06
N PHE A 133 14.45 -2.26 4.06
CA PHE A 133 13.76 -1.00 4.26
C PHE A 133 12.36 -1.18 4.85
N ILE A 134 11.56 -2.09 4.26
CA ILE A 134 10.19 -2.36 4.72
C ILE A 134 10.18 -3.04 6.09
N TYR A 135 11.17 -3.87 6.42
CA TYR A 135 11.31 -4.47 7.75
C TYR A 135 11.37 -3.39 8.84
N PHE A 136 12.27 -2.41 8.72
CA PHE A 136 12.35 -1.32 9.71
C PHE A 136 11.13 -0.40 9.67
N ALA A 137 10.56 -0.16 8.49
CA ALA A 137 9.35 0.64 8.33
C ALA A 137 8.12 0.00 8.99
N ALA A 138 8.01 -1.33 8.99
CA ALA A 138 6.91 -2.07 9.62
C ALA A 138 7.16 -2.33 11.12
N LEU A 139 8.42 -2.58 11.51
CA LEU A 139 8.79 -2.89 12.89
C LEU A 139 8.61 -1.69 13.83
N SER A 140 8.97 -0.47 13.39
CA SER A 140 8.92 0.72 14.25
C SER A 140 7.49 1.07 14.71
N PRO A 141 6.46 1.11 13.82
CA PRO A 141 5.07 1.24 14.23
C PRO A 141 4.59 0.08 15.12
N ALA A 142 5.00 -1.17 14.82
CA ALA A 142 4.59 -2.33 15.62
C ALA A 142 5.12 -2.24 17.07
N ILE A 143 6.38 -1.86 17.27
CA ILE A 143 6.94 -1.67 18.62
C ILE A 143 6.23 -0.50 19.32
N THR A 144 6.05 0.62 18.62
CA THR A 144 5.44 1.80 19.25
C THR A 144 3.99 1.55 19.65
N PHE A 145 3.17 1.03 18.72
CA PHE A 145 1.77 0.76 19.01
C PHE A 145 1.61 -0.38 20.02
N GLY A 146 2.48 -1.38 20.00
CA GLY A 146 2.49 -2.45 21.00
C GLY A 146 2.82 -1.93 22.40
N GLY A 147 3.71 -0.95 22.51
CA GLY A 147 4.05 -0.31 23.78
C GLY A 147 2.89 0.52 24.33
N LEU A 148 2.27 1.34 23.48
CA LEU A 148 1.08 2.10 23.85
C LEU A 148 -0.08 1.18 24.21
N LEU A 149 -0.29 0.10 23.46
CA LEU A 149 -1.33 -0.87 23.73
C LEU A 149 -1.10 -1.57 25.08
N GLY A 150 0.15 -1.90 25.41
CA GLY A 150 0.52 -2.45 26.71
C GLY A 150 0.23 -1.50 27.87
N GLU A 151 0.57 -0.22 27.72
CA GLU A 151 0.27 0.81 28.74
C GLU A 151 -1.23 1.01 28.94
N LYS A 152 -2.02 0.96 27.85
CA LYS A 152 -3.47 1.19 27.89
C LYS A 152 -4.30 -0.01 28.33
N THR A 153 -3.80 -1.23 28.12
CA THR A 153 -4.50 -2.49 28.45
C THR A 153 -4.03 -3.11 29.79
N GLY A 154 -3.31 -2.35 30.62
CA GLY A 154 -2.80 -2.85 31.90
C GLY A 154 -1.79 -3.99 31.76
N GLY A 155 -1.08 -4.06 30.62
CA GLY A 155 -0.09 -5.10 30.33
C GLY A 155 -0.66 -6.43 29.83
N LEU A 156 -1.98 -6.53 29.56
CA LEU A 156 -2.58 -7.76 29.03
C LEU A 156 -2.20 -8.05 27.57
N ILE A 157 -2.01 -7.00 26.76
CA ILE A 157 -1.53 -7.12 25.37
C ILE A 157 -0.44 -6.09 25.15
N GLY A 158 0.79 -6.57 24.97
CA GLY A 158 1.97 -5.74 24.82
C GLY A 158 2.61 -5.81 23.43
N VAL A 159 3.90 -5.47 23.42
CA VAL A 159 4.74 -5.44 22.22
C VAL A 159 4.94 -6.84 21.64
N SER A 160 5.18 -7.83 22.50
CA SER A 160 5.44 -9.23 22.10
C SER A 160 4.28 -9.83 21.32
N GLU A 161 3.06 -9.71 21.85
CA GLU A 161 1.85 -10.24 21.23
C GLU A 161 1.61 -9.58 19.87
N LEU A 162 1.84 -8.27 19.78
CA LEU A 162 1.63 -7.53 18.55
C LEU A 162 2.66 -7.90 17.47
N ILE A 163 3.93 -8.08 17.83
CA ILE A 163 4.98 -8.53 16.90
C ILE A 163 4.67 -9.94 16.39
N ILE A 164 4.30 -10.87 17.27
CA ILE A 164 3.95 -12.24 16.88
C ILE A 164 2.72 -12.24 15.96
N SER A 165 1.68 -11.47 16.31
CA SER A 165 0.47 -11.34 15.48
C SER A 165 0.80 -10.79 14.10
N THR A 166 1.57 -9.71 14.03
CA THR A 166 1.93 -9.06 12.76
C THR A 166 2.80 -9.98 11.88
N CYS A 167 3.72 -10.72 12.49
CA CYS A 167 4.55 -11.69 11.77
C CYS A 167 3.71 -12.84 11.19
N LEU A 168 2.86 -13.46 12.02
CA LEU A 168 2.04 -14.59 11.60
C LEU A 168 1.01 -14.18 10.54
N GLN A 169 0.32 -13.07 10.76
CA GLN A 169 -0.64 -12.51 9.80
C GLN A 169 0.06 -12.09 8.50
N GLY A 170 1.24 -11.49 8.58
CA GLY A 170 2.04 -11.12 7.42
C GLY A 170 2.45 -12.32 6.59
N VAL A 171 2.96 -13.40 7.20
CA VAL A 171 3.33 -14.63 6.48
C VAL A 171 2.11 -15.27 5.82
N ILE A 172 1.01 -15.44 6.57
CA ILE A 172 -0.23 -16.05 6.04
C ILE A 172 -0.79 -15.20 4.90
N PHE A 173 -0.82 -13.88 5.05
CA PHE A 173 -1.34 -12.96 4.04
C PHE A 173 -0.45 -12.89 2.79
N CYS A 174 0.87 -12.88 2.93
CA CYS A 174 1.77 -12.92 1.78
C CYS A 174 1.67 -14.23 0.99
N LEU A 175 1.40 -15.35 1.67
CA LEU A 175 1.24 -16.65 1.01
C LEU A 175 -0.11 -16.82 0.32
N LEU A 176 -1.21 -16.40 0.96
CA LEU A 176 -2.58 -16.66 0.49
C LEU A 176 -3.25 -15.44 -0.15
N GLY A 177 -2.67 -14.25 -0.03
CA GLY A 177 -3.26 -12.99 -0.45
C GLY A 177 -3.28 -12.80 -1.97
N ALA A 178 -4.31 -12.12 -2.46
CA ALA A 178 -4.42 -11.75 -3.88
C ALA A 178 -3.37 -10.69 -4.31
N GLN A 179 -2.86 -9.90 -3.36
CA GLN A 179 -1.87 -8.85 -3.58
C GLN A 179 -0.82 -8.85 -2.45
N PRO A 180 0.33 -9.55 -2.63
CA PRO A 180 1.36 -9.67 -1.59
C PRO A 180 2.18 -8.39 -1.38
N LEU A 181 1.94 -7.34 -2.18
CA LEU A 181 2.55 -6.01 -1.96
C LEU A 181 1.90 -5.25 -0.80
N LEU A 182 0.72 -5.69 -0.32
CA LEU A 182 0.05 -5.06 0.82
C LEU A 182 0.69 -5.51 2.13
N ILE A 183 1.08 -4.54 2.95
CA ILE A 183 1.67 -4.78 4.27
C ILE A 183 0.54 -4.66 5.30
N VAL A 184 0.29 -5.75 6.01
CA VAL A 184 -0.69 -5.78 7.10
C VAL A 184 0.00 -5.34 8.39
N GLY A 185 -0.61 -4.40 9.10
CA GLY A 185 -0.04 -3.87 10.33
C GLY A 185 -1.09 -3.22 11.22
N PHE A 186 -0.73 -3.04 12.48
CA PHE A 186 -1.56 -2.35 13.46
C PHE A 186 -1.62 -0.85 13.17
N SER A 187 -2.77 -0.22 13.46
CA SER A 187 -3.02 1.17 13.14
C SER A 187 -3.60 1.94 14.32
N GLY A 188 -3.48 3.26 14.29
CA GLY A 188 -4.02 4.15 15.33
C GLY A 188 -5.51 3.95 15.65
N PRO A 189 -6.41 3.79 14.65
CA PRO A 189 -7.82 3.49 14.93
C PRO A 189 -8.03 2.20 15.71
N LEU A 190 -7.23 1.16 15.46
CA LEU A 190 -7.28 -0.08 16.24
C LEU A 190 -6.82 0.15 17.67
N LEU A 191 -5.78 0.96 17.90
CA LEU A 191 -5.35 1.33 19.25
C LEU A 191 -6.48 1.98 20.05
N VAL A 192 -7.14 2.98 19.45
CA VAL A 192 -8.22 3.72 20.11
C VAL A 192 -9.42 2.82 20.39
N PHE A 193 -9.75 1.92 19.46
CA PHE A 193 -10.80 0.93 19.67
C PHE A 193 -10.46 0.00 20.85
N GLU A 194 -9.24 -0.52 20.91
CA GLU A 194 -8.80 -1.41 21.99
C GLU A 194 -8.78 -0.71 23.35
N GLU A 195 -8.33 0.54 23.41
CA GLU A 195 -8.37 1.37 24.63
C GLU A 195 -9.81 1.59 25.13
N ALA A 196 -10.72 1.94 24.21
CA ALA A 196 -12.13 2.13 24.53
C ALA A 196 -12.78 0.81 24.99
N PHE A 197 -12.48 -0.30 24.30
CA PHE A 197 -13.02 -1.61 24.64
C PHE A 197 -12.51 -2.12 25.98
N TYR A 198 -11.22 -1.94 26.27
CA TYR A 198 -10.63 -2.26 27.57
C TYR A 198 -11.31 -1.47 28.70
N THR A 199 -11.48 -0.16 28.51
CA THR A 199 -12.16 0.71 29.49
C THR A 199 -13.61 0.27 29.71
N PHE A 200 -14.33 -0.09 28.64
CA PHE A 200 -15.70 -0.59 28.71
C PHE A 200 -15.80 -1.93 29.44
N CYS A 201 -14.90 -2.88 29.17
CA CYS A 201 -14.83 -4.15 29.88
C CYS A 201 -14.55 -3.94 31.37
N SER A 202 -13.58 -3.08 31.71
CA SER A 202 -13.24 -2.77 33.09
C SER A 202 -14.39 -2.10 33.85
N ALA A 203 -15.15 -1.21 33.21
CA ALA A 203 -16.30 -0.54 33.83
C ALA A 203 -17.45 -1.50 34.13
N ASN A 204 -17.62 -2.53 33.31
CA ASN A 204 -18.72 -3.50 33.42
C ASN A 204 -18.32 -4.81 34.13
N GLY A 205 -17.08 -4.93 34.62
CA GLY A 205 -16.57 -6.15 35.24
C GLY A 205 -16.48 -7.34 34.29
N MET A 206 -16.30 -7.09 32.99
CA MET A 206 -16.14 -8.14 31.98
C MET A 206 -14.67 -8.41 31.70
N GLU A 207 -14.33 -9.68 31.47
CA GLU A 207 -12.97 -10.08 31.11
C GLU A 207 -12.62 -9.63 29.68
N TYR A 208 -11.60 -8.77 29.56
CA TYR A 208 -11.17 -8.17 28.30
C TYR A 208 -10.78 -9.22 27.24
N LEU A 209 -9.99 -10.24 27.61
CA LEU A 209 -9.54 -11.27 26.67
C LEU A 209 -10.71 -12.07 26.09
N VAL A 210 -11.64 -12.51 26.95
CA VAL A 210 -12.83 -13.27 26.53
C VAL A 210 -13.72 -12.41 25.63
N GLY A 211 -13.94 -11.15 26.00
CA GLY A 211 -14.68 -10.20 25.16
C GLY A 211 -14.04 -10.00 23.79
N ARG A 212 -12.71 -9.91 23.72
CA ARG A 212 -11.95 -9.78 22.48
C ARG A 212 -12.12 -11.00 21.57
N VAL A 213 -12.14 -12.21 22.12
CA VAL A 213 -12.41 -13.45 21.37
C VAL A 213 -13.82 -13.44 20.77
N TRP A 214 -14.83 -12.99 21.52
CA TRP A 214 -16.21 -12.85 21.01
C TRP A 214 -16.31 -11.83 19.88
N ILE A 215 -15.62 -10.69 19.98
CA ILE A 215 -15.51 -9.73 18.87
C ILE A 215 -14.88 -10.43 17.65
N GLY A 216 -13.84 -11.24 17.85
CA GLY A 216 -13.21 -12.04 16.80
C GLY A 216 -14.19 -12.97 16.07
N PHE A 217 -15.05 -13.69 16.80
CA PHE A 217 -16.08 -14.54 16.19
C PHE A 217 -17.08 -13.73 15.34
N TRP A 218 -17.53 -12.57 15.84
CA TRP A 218 -18.40 -11.68 15.07
C TRP A 218 -17.72 -11.09 13.85
N LEU A 219 -16.44 -10.73 13.93
CA LEU A 219 -15.67 -10.25 12.79
C LEU A 219 -15.59 -11.33 11.69
N ILE A 220 -15.32 -12.59 12.05
CA ILE A 220 -15.30 -13.70 11.09
C ILE A 220 -16.67 -13.85 10.44
N ALA A 221 -17.76 -13.85 11.22
CA ALA A 221 -19.12 -13.98 10.69
C ALA A 221 -19.47 -12.84 9.71
N ILE A 222 -19.17 -11.58 10.07
CA ILE A 222 -19.43 -10.41 9.23
C ILE A 222 -18.59 -10.44 7.96
N VAL A 223 -17.30 -10.77 8.05
CA VAL A 223 -16.40 -10.85 6.88
C VAL A 223 -16.83 -11.96 5.93
N VAL A 224 -17.13 -13.17 6.44
CA VAL A 224 -17.60 -14.29 5.61
C VAL A 224 -18.92 -13.92 4.93
N SER A 225 -19.86 -13.30 5.64
CA SER A 225 -21.11 -12.81 5.06
C SER A 225 -20.87 -11.74 3.98
N MET A 226 -19.95 -10.81 4.21
CA MET A 226 -19.63 -9.74 3.26
C MET A 226 -18.99 -10.30 1.98
N VAL A 227 -18.09 -11.28 2.11
CA VAL A 227 -17.46 -11.96 0.95
C VAL A 227 -18.49 -12.79 0.19
N ALA A 228 -19.38 -13.51 0.90
CA ALA A 228 -20.45 -14.28 0.29
C ALA A 228 -21.41 -13.40 -0.53
N CYS A 229 -21.71 -12.19 -0.03
CA CYS A 229 -22.59 -11.20 -0.67
C CYS A 229 -21.90 -10.31 -1.71
N GLU A 230 -20.67 -10.63 -2.14
CA GLU A 230 -19.88 -9.84 -3.10
C GLU A 230 -19.72 -8.36 -2.69
N GLY A 231 -19.38 -8.12 -1.41
CA GLY A 231 -19.16 -6.78 -0.84
C GLY A 231 -18.04 -5.98 -1.53
N SER A 232 -17.16 -6.63 -2.29
CA SER A 232 -16.12 -5.98 -3.10
C SER A 232 -16.67 -4.99 -4.13
N PHE A 233 -17.94 -5.14 -4.53
CA PHE A 233 -18.63 -4.16 -5.37
C PHE A 233 -18.65 -2.75 -4.74
N LEU A 234 -18.70 -2.66 -3.40
CA LEU A 234 -18.77 -1.38 -2.70
C LEU A 234 -17.52 -0.52 -2.91
N VAL A 235 -16.38 -1.16 -3.18
CA VAL A 235 -15.10 -0.49 -3.47
C VAL A 235 -15.20 0.37 -4.74
N ARG A 236 -16.10 0.06 -5.67
CA ARG A 236 -16.33 0.88 -6.87
C ARG A 236 -16.83 2.29 -6.56
N PHE A 237 -17.49 2.48 -5.42
CA PHE A 237 -17.97 3.80 -5.00
C PHE A 237 -16.84 4.66 -4.39
N VAL A 238 -15.69 4.06 -4.09
CA VAL A 238 -14.50 4.77 -3.62
C VAL A 238 -13.84 5.41 -4.84
N SER A 239 -14.06 6.72 -5.00
CA SER A 239 -13.48 7.50 -6.09
C SER A 239 -12.01 7.82 -5.83
N ARG A 240 -11.27 8.15 -6.90
CA ARG A 240 -9.88 8.62 -6.81
C ARG A 240 -9.73 9.81 -5.84
N PHE A 241 -10.72 10.71 -5.82
CA PHE A 241 -10.76 11.84 -4.89
C PHE A 241 -10.74 11.38 -3.43
N THR A 242 -11.55 10.39 -3.07
CA THR A 242 -11.56 9.85 -1.70
C THR A 242 -10.24 9.15 -1.33
N GLN A 243 -9.60 8.46 -2.29
CA GLN A 243 -8.31 7.81 -2.07
C GLN A 243 -7.18 8.83 -1.85
N GLU A 244 -7.16 9.91 -2.62
CA GLU A 244 -6.16 10.98 -2.49
C GLU A 244 -6.31 11.70 -1.14
N ILE A 245 -7.54 12.05 -0.72
CA ILE A 245 -7.79 12.64 0.59
C ILE A 245 -7.37 11.70 1.71
N PHE A 246 -7.73 10.42 1.62
CA PHE A 246 -7.37 9.43 2.64
C PHE A 246 -5.85 9.25 2.74
N SER A 247 -5.14 9.21 1.61
CA SER A 247 -3.67 9.12 1.57
C SER A 247 -2.99 10.34 2.21
N ILE A 248 -3.48 11.55 1.91
CA ILE A 248 -2.96 12.79 2.51
C ILE A 248 -3.22 12.81 4.02
N LEU A 249 -4.41 12.40 4.46
CA LEU A 249 -4.77 12.36 5.87
C LEU A 249 -3.83 11.43 6.66
N ILE A 250 -3.63 10.20 6.17
CA ILE A 250 -2.73 9.24 6.82
C ILE A 250 -1.29 9.74 6.83
N SER A 251 -0.83 10.36 5.74
CA SER A 251 0.50 10.96 5.66
C SER A 251 0.68 12.08 6.69
N LEU A 252 -0.33 12.95 6.84
CA LEU A 252 -0.32 14.04 7.82
C LEU A 252 -0.33 13.51 9.26
N ILE A 253 -1.13 12.48 9.54
CA ILE A 253 -1.16 11.82 10.86
C ILE A 253 0.22 11.24 11.20
N PHE A 254 0.88 10.54 10.28
CA PHE A 254 2.22 9.97 10.55
C PHE A 254 3.29 11.05 10.77
N ILE A 255 3.26 12.15 10.02
CA ILE A 255 4.17 13.28 10.23
C ILE A 255 3.92 13.89 11.61
N TYR A 256 2.67 14.17 11.96
CA TYR A 256 2.29 14.70 13.26
C TYR A 256 2.73 13.80 14.41
N GLU A 257 2.46 12.49 14.31
CA GLU A 257 2.83 11.51 15.34
C GLU A 257 4.35 11.46 15.56
N THR A 258 5.14 11.57 14.49
CA THR A 258 6.60 11.60 14.58
C THR A 258 7.09 12.80 15.38
N PHE A 259 6.57 14.00 15.09
CA PHE A 259 6.91 15.21 15.85
C PHE A 259 6.38 15.17 17.29
N PHE A 260 5.19 14.60 17.52
CA PHE A 260 4.64 14.43 18.85
C PHE A 260 5.52 13.53 19.73
N LYS A 261 6.02 12.41 19.18
CA LYS A 261 6.98 11.53 19.87
C LYS A 261 8.29 12.25 20.19
N LEU A 262 8.81 13.02 19.25
CA LEU A 262 10.01 13.84 19.48
C LEU A 262 9.76 14.83 20.62
N PHE A 263 8.62 15.52 20.63
CA PHE A 263 8.28 16.46 21.71
C PHE A 263 8.15 15.76 23.07
N LYS A 264 7.58 14.56 23.12
CA LYS A 264 7.52 13.74 24.34
C LYS A 264 8.92 13.43 24.89
N VAL A 265 9.90 13.11 24.03
CA VAL A 265 11.30 12.93 24.44
C VAL A 265 11.89 14.22 25.03
N PHE A 266 11.57 15.38 24.46
CA PHE A 266 12.00 16.68 25.02
C PHE A 266 11.35 16.99 26.39
N GLN A 267 10.14 16.49 26.64
CA GLN A 267 9.50 16.61 27.95
C GLN A 267 10.11 15.66 28.98
N GLU A 268 10.43 14.42 28.59
CA GLU A 268 11.05 13.42 29.46
C GLU A 268 12.52 13.76 29.80
N HIS A 269 13.21 14.46 28.88
CA HIS A 269 14.59 14.91 29.03
C HIS A 269 14.69 16.42 28.79
N PRO A 270 14.25 17.27 29.74
CA PRO A 270 14.29 18.71 29.57
C PRO A 270 15.74 19.19 29.41
N LEU A 271 15.94 20.20 28.57
CA LEU A 271 17.24 20.85 28.38
C LEU A 271 17.54 21.71 29.62
N THR A 272 18.06 21.08 30.67
CA THR A 272 18.58 21.80 31.83
C THR A 272 19.96 22.35 31.47
N ASN A 273 20.16 23.67 31.63
CA ASN A 273 21.51 24.22 31.64
C ASN A 273 22.29 23.51 32.75
N CYS A 274 23.49 23.03 32.44
CA CYS A 274 24.42 22.54 33.46
C CYS A 274 24.69 23.69 34.42
N ARG A 275 23.92 23.78 35.51
CA ARG A 275 24.24 24.67 36.60
C ARG A 275 25.42 24.00 37.28
N PHE A 276 26.63 24.49 36.99
CA PHE A 276 27.74 24.36 37.91
C PHE A 276 27.25 24.96 39.22
N GLN A 277 26.88 24.10 40.16
CA GLN A 277 26.60 24.51 41.53
C GLN A 277 27.95 24.83 42.16
N ASN A 278 28.45 26.03 41.87
CA ASN A 278 29.48 26.64 42.68
C ASN A 278 28.79 27.23 43.91
N SER A 279 29.19 26.67 45.06
CA SER A 279 29.01 27.15 46.42
C SER A 279 27.78 26.61 47.18
N THR A 280 28.12 25.70 48.11
CA THR A 280 27.58 25.53 49.47
C THR A 280 26.07 25.59 49.61
N ASP A 281 25.44 24.42 49.53
CA ASP A 281 24.45 24.01 50.52
C ASP A 281 24.58 22.50 50.67
N ASP A 282 24.88 22.07 51.89
CA ASP A 282 24.93 20.67 52.30
C ASP A 282 23.56 20.01 52.08
N GLU A 283 23.44 19.18 51.05
CA GLU A 283 22.65 17.96 51.14
C GLU A 283 23.53 16.80 50.69
N ALA A 284 24.20 16.24 51.69
CA ALA A 284 24.87 14.97 51.61
C ALA A 284 23.88 13.91 51.09
N LEU A 285 24.22 13.33 49.95
CA LEU A 285 24.34 11.89 49.76
C LEU A 285 23.56 11.02 50.79
N ASN A 286 22.23 10.97 50.71
CA ASN A 286 21.48 9.86 51.31
C ASN A 286 21.58 8.63 50.40
N VAL A 287 22.80 8.08 50.33
CA VAL A 287 23.01 6.64 50.09
C VAL A 287 22.79 5.97 51.44
N THR A 288 21.53 5.89 51.87
CA THR A 288 21.12 5.00 52.93
C THR A 288 20.99 3.61 52.33
N GLU A 289 22.01 2.79 52.60
CA GLU A 289 21.95 1.37 52.89
C GLU A 289 20.85 0.55 52.19
N THR A 290 21.30 -0.36 51.33
CA THR A 290 20.59 -1.58 50.98
C THR A 290 20.12 -2.34 52.23
N PRO A 291 18.81 -2.52 52.48
CA PRO A 291 18.36 -3.75 53.11
C PRO A 291 18.35 -4.82 52.01
N LEU A 292 19.02 -5.92 52.29
CA LEU A 292 18.89 -7.18 51.57
C LEU A 292 17.41 -7.61 51.60
N GLN A 293 16.61 -7.17 50.62
CA GLN A 293 15.22 -7.59 50.49
C GLN A 293 15.16 -8.71 49.44
N ASN A 294 15.22 -9.94 49.97
CA ASN A 294 14.78 -11.15 49.28
C ASN A 294 13.31 -10.94 48.88
N GLY A 295 13.05 -10.70 47.59
CA GLY A 295 11.72 -10.51 47.06
C GLY A 295 11.74 -10.53 45.54
N THR A 296 11.39 -11.68 44.97
CA THR A 296 11.06 -11.84 43.55
C THR A 296 9.84 -11.00 43.20
N GLU A 297 10.02 -9.73 42.87
CA GLU A 297 8.97 -8.88 42.30
C GLU A 297 9.49 -8.06 41.11
N SER A 298 8.92 -8.40 39.95
CA SER A 298 8.89 -7.67 38.68
C SER A 298 10.01 -6.66 38.39
N THR A 299 11.00 -7.09 37.61
CA THR A 299 11.90 -6.21 36.86
C THR A 299 11.12 -5.44 35.79
N GLY A 300 10.39 -4.40 36.19
CA GLY A 300 9.97 -3.35 35.27
C GLY A 300 11.20 -2.55 34.81
N PRO A 301 11.26 -2.08 33.56
CA PRO A 301 12.42 -1.31 33.08
C PRO A 301 12.56 -0.04 33.93
N ILE A 302 13.74 0.14 34.54
CA ILE A 302 14.12 1.36 35.25
C ILE A 302 14.01 2.52 34.23
N ARG A 303 13.00 3.39 34.38
CA ARG A 303 12.85 4.58 33.54
C ARG A 303 13.88 5.62 33.97
N VAL A 304 15.01 5.66 33.25
CA VAL A 304 16.06 6.67 33.48
C VAL A 304 15.63 7.99 32.86
N THR A 305 15.04 8.88 33.65
CA THR A 305 14.58 10.21 33.23
C THR A 305 15.65 11.28 33.53
N GLY A 306 15.62 12.42 32.81
CA GLY A 306 16.47 13.57 33.14
C GLY A 306 17.94 13.50 32.72
N GLN A 307 18.33 12.58 31.82
CA GLN A 307 19.68 12.59 31.26
C GLN A 307 19.95 13.86 30.43
N PRO A 308 21.07 14.57 30.67
CA PRO A 308 21.45 15.73 29.87
C PRO A 308 21.79 15.32 28.44
N ASN A 309 21.47 16.17 27.47
CA ASN A 309 21.78 16.04 26.03
C ASN A 309 21.06 14.93 25.24
N THR A 310 20.29 14.03 25.86
CA THR A 310 19.55 12.96 25.16
C THR A 310 18.50 13.50 24.19
N ALA A 311 17.78 14.57 24.57
CA ALA A 311 16.79 15.21 23.70
C ALA A 311 17.42 15.85 22.45
N LEU A 312 18.56 16.54 22.62
CA LEU A 312 19.28 17.18 21.51
C LEU A 312 19.87 16.13 20.55
N LEU A 313 20.47 15.07 21.10
CA LEU A 313 21.00 13.97 20.30
C LEU A 313 19.89 13.29 19.48
N SER A 314 18.72 13.06 20.08
CA SER A 314 17.57 12.47 19.40
C SER A 314 17.07 13.34 18.25
N LEU A 315 17.03 14.67 18.44
CA LEU A 315 16.71 15.62 17.36
C LEU A 315 17.73 15.55 16.22
N VAL A 316 19.02 15.56 16.54
CA VAL A 316 20.10 15.50 15.53
C VAL A 316 20.05 14.18 14.75
N LEU A 317 19.80 13.05 15.41
CA LEU A 317 19.66 11.75 14.75
C LEU A 317 18.44 11.71 13.83
N MET A 318 17.28 12.20 14.28
CA MET A 318 16.07 12.28 13.45
C MET A 318 16.30 13.17 12.21
N ALA A 319 16.78 14.41 12.41
CA ALA A 319 17.03 15.33 11.30
C ALA A 319 18.12 14.80 10.36
N GLY A 320 19.22 14.29 10.91
CA GLY A 320 20.35 13.74 10.15
C GLY A 320 19.93 12.56 9.27
N THR A 321 19.20 11.59 9.81
CA THR A 321 18.69 10.45 9.03
C THR A 321 17.71 10.88 7.94
N PHE A 322 16.82 11.84 8.24
CA PHE A 322 15.90 12.40 7.25
C PHE A 322 16.65 13.08 6.09
N PHE A 323 17.62 13.95 6.40
CA PHE A 323 18.40 14.63 5.37
C PHE A 323 19.23 13.66 4.54
N ILE A 324 19.90 12.69 5.19
CA ILE A 324 20.67 11.66 4.47
C ILE A 324 19.76 10.89 3.51
N ALA A 325 18.59 10.42 3.98
CA ALA A 325 17.64 9.70 3.12
C ALA A 325 17.12 10.57 1.96
N PHE A 326 16.82 11.85 2.23
CA PHE A 326 16.39 12.81 1.21
C PHE A 326 17.48 13.04 0.15
N PHE A 327 18.73 13.24 0.56
CA PHE A 327 19.85 13.42 -0.36
C PHE A 327 20.15 12.14 -1.16
N LEU A 328 20.10 10.96 -0.53
CA LEU A 328 20.27 9.68 -1.24
C LEU A 328 19.18 9.47 -2.30
N ARG A 329 17.93 9.84 -2.00
CA ARG A 329 16.84 9.78 -2.98
C ARG A 329 17.05 10.77 -4.13
N LYS A 330 17.49 11.99 -3.84
CA LYS A 330 17.81 12.99 -4.86
C LYS A 330 18.97 12.54 -5.73
N LEU A 331 19.99 11.92 -5.13
CA LEU A 331 21.17 11.38 -5.80
C LEU A 331 20.81 10.21 -6.72
N LYS A 332 19.92 9.30 -6.29
CA LYS A 332 19.39 8.21 -7.13
C LYS A 332 18.74 8.74 -8.42
N ASN A 333 18.01 9.85 -8.33
CA ASN A 333 17.32 10.45 -9.47
C ASN A 333 18.19 11.48 -10.21
N SER A 334 19.46 11.61 -9.86
CA SER A 334 20.36 12.60 -10.42
C SER A 334 21.30 11.97 -11.46
N ASN A 335 21.64 12.75 -12.49
CA ASN A 335 22.51 12.32 -13.58
C ASN A 335 23.99 12.14 -13.18
N PHE A 336 24.34 12.30 -11.89
CA PHE A 336 25.72 12.25 -11.42
C PHE A 336 26.31 10.84 -11.39
N PHE A 337 25.47 9.79 -11.37
CA PHE A 337 25.93 8.40 -11.44
C PHE A 337 25.36 7.71 -12.69
N PRO A 338 26.17 6.94 -13.43
CA PRO A 338 25.69 6.17 -14.56
C PRO A 338 24.83 5.00 -14.05
N GLY A 339 23.52 5.22 -13.94
CA GLY A 339 22.54 4.16 -13.87
C GLY A 339 22.31 3.63 -15.28
N ARG A 340 22.62 2.35 -15.51
CA ARG A 340 22.21 1.63 -16.72
C ARG A 340 20.69 1.46 -16.76
#